data_AF-A0A6B3HH18-F1
#
_entry.id   AF-A0A6B3HH18-F1
#
_cell.length_a   1.000
_cell.length_b   1.000
_cell.length_c   1.000
_cell.angle_alpha   90.00
_cell.angle_beta   90.00
_cell.angle_gamma   90.00
#
_symmetry.space_group_name_H-M   'P 1'
#
loop_
_entity.id
_entity.type
_entity.pdbx_description
1 polymer ?
#
loop_
_entity_poly.entity_id
_entity_poly.type
_entity_poly.pdbx_seq_one_letter_code
_entity_poly.pdbx_strand_id
1 'polypeptide(L)'
;TNGGTSTLVAVLCRSDEGHPEGTAPHKSMTTFLVEKEPGFGEVRPGLTIPGKIDKMGYKGVDTTELIMDDLRIPANRVLGGTTGRGFYQMM
;
A
#
# COMPACT_ATOMS: atom_id res chain seq x y z
N THR A 1 -9.25 2.03 -4.68
CA THR A 1 -10.46 2.79 -4.31
C THR A 1 -10.07 3.86 -3.31
N ASN A 2 -10.60 5.07 -3.41
CA ASN A 2 -10.25 6.20 -2.53
C ASN A 2 -8.75 6.56 -2.53
N GLY A 3 -8.02 6.28 -3.60
CA GLY A 3 -6.58 6.54 -3.62
C GLY A 3 -6.31 8.04 -3.58
N GLY A 4 -7.09 8.86 -4.30
CA GLY A 4 -6.93 10.31 -4.24
C GLY A 4 -7.32 10.90 -2.89
N THR A 5 -8.39 10.42 -2.28
CA THR A 5 -9.01 11.03 -1.09
C THR A 5 -8.54 10.48 0.25
N SER A 6 -7.97 9.27 0.29
CA SER A 6 -7.44 8.67 1.52
C SER A 6 -6.24 9.43 2.08
N THR A 7 -6.08 9.39 3.41
CA THR A 7 -4.88 9.87 4.11
C THR A 7 -3.99 8.72 4.59
N LEU A 8 -4.53 7.49 4.62
CA LEU A 8 -3.85 6.28 5.04
C LEU A 8 -4.16 5.15 4.06
N VAL A 9 -3.12 4.42 3.66
CA VAL A 9 -3.21 3.26 2.77
C VAL A 9 -2.54 2.07 3.45
N ALA A 10 -3.29 0.97 3.57
CA ALA A 10 -2.71 -0.32 3.94
C ALA A 10 -2.18 -1.01 2.67
N VAL A 11 -0.87 -1.22 2.59
CA VAL A 11 -0.21 -1.81 1.42
C VAL A 11 0.34 -3.18 1.78
N LEU A 12 -0.12 -4.22 1.11
CA LEU A 12 0.42 -5.57 1.26
C LEU A 12 1.58 -5.77 0.28
N CYS A 13 2.77 -5.95 0.83
CA CYS A 13 3.99 -6.20 0.06
C CYS A 13 4.55 -7.58 0.41
N ARG A 14 5.21 -8.23 -0.55
CA ARG A 14 6.16 -9.31 -0.20
C ARG A 14 7.37 -8.69 0.49
N SER A 15 7.81 -9.26 1.60
CA SER A 15 9.01 -8.87 2.32
C SER A 15 9.85 -10.10 2.61
N ASP A 16 11.14 -10.05 2.29
CA ASP A 16 12.04 -11.20 2.47
C ASP A 16 12.71 -11.19 3.87
N GLU A 17 12.62 -10.07 4.60
CA GLU A 17 13.21 -9.92 5.94
C GLU A 17 12.63 -10.93 6.94
N GLY A 18 13.52 -11.76 7.51
CA GLY A 18 13.15 -12.78 8.50
C GLY A 18 12.49 -14.03 7.92
N HIS A 19 12.43 -14.18 6.60
CA HIS A 19 11.78 -15.32 5.93
C HIS A 19 12.78 -16.12 5.08
N PRO A 20 12.99 -17.42 5.36
CA PRO A 20 13.85 -18.27 4.53
C PRO A 20 13.39 -18.31 3.07
N GLU A 21 14.35 -18.53 2.17
CA GLU A 21 14.05 -18.80 0.77
C GLU A 21 13.05 -19.96 0.63
N GLY A 22 12.09 -19.84 -0.27
CA GLY A 22 11.02 -20.82 -0.44
C GLY A 22 9.87 -20.72 0.58
N THR A 23 9.87 -19.73 1.47
CA THR A 23 8.70 -19.42 2.31
C THR A 23 7.47 -19.18 1.44
N ALA A 24 6.34 -19.81 1.81
CA ALA A 24 5.08 -19.64 1.07
C ALA A 24 4.67 -18.15 1.03
N PRO A 25 4.21 -17.60 -0.11
CA PRO A 25 3.99 -16.16 -0.27
C PRO A 25 3.11 -15.52 0.81
N HIS A 26 2.01 -16.17 1.19
CA HIS A 26 1.11 -15.65 2.23
C HIS A 26 1.76 -15.54 3.63
N LYS A 27 2.88 -16.24 3.88
CA LYS A 27 3.65 -16.19 5.14
C LYS A 27 4.80 -15.18 5.10
N SER A 28 5.18 -14.68 3.92
CA SER A 28 6.22 -13.66 3.74
C SER A 28 5.65 -12.29 3.35
N MET A 29 4.33 -12.15 3.31
CA MET A 29 3.69 -10.87 3.05
C MET A 29 3.53 -10.06 4.33
N THR A 30 3.82 -8.76 4.23
CA THR A 30 3.74 -7.79 5.30
C THR A 30 2.87 -6.62 4.87
N THR A 31 1.98 -6.19 5.76
CA THR A 31 1.14 -5.00 5.54
C THR A 31 1.82 -3.78 6.14
N PHE A 32 1.99 -2.74 5.34
CA PHE A 32 2.52 -1.45 5.76
C PHE A 32 1.43 -0.39 5.81
N LEU A 33 1.50 0.47 6.82
CA LEU A 33 0.64 1.64 6.99
C LEU A 33 1.31 2.86 6.39
N VAL A 34 0.86 3.26 5.19
CA VAL A 34 1.43 4.37 4.43
C VAL A 34 0.53 5.59 4.57
N GLU A 35 0.98 6.55 5.36
CA GLU A 35 0.36 7.88 5.44
C GLU A 35 0.74 8.71 4.21
N LYS A 36 -0.19 9.53 3.75
CA LYS A 36 -0.02 10.45 2.61
C LYS A 36 -0.99 11.63 2.71
N GLU A 37 -0.67 12.71 2.00
CA GLU A 37 -1.65 13.77 1.78
C GLU A 37 -2.73 13.34 0.76
N PRO A 38 -3.98 13.83 0.89
CA PRO A 38 -4.98 13.70 -0.16
C PRO A 38 -4.58 14.50 -1.40
N GLY A 39 -4.90 14.00 -2.59
CA GLY A 39 -4.67 14.70 -3.84
C GLY A 39 -4.21 13.80 -4.99
N PHE A 40 -3.82 14.46 -6.07
CA PHE A 40 -3.22 13.88 -7.26
C PHE A 40 -1.84 14.48 -7.51
N GLY A 41 -1.01 13.81 -8.31
CA GLY A 41 0.41 14.12 -8.47
C GLY A 41 1.26 13.40 -7.42
N GLU A 42 2.45 13.92 -7.16
CA GLU A 42 3.29 13.44 -6.06
C GLU A 42 2.70 13.92 -4.73
N VAL A 43 2.14 12.99 -3.94
CA VAL A 43 1.47 13.30 -2.67
C VAL A 43 2.41 13.15 -1.47
N ARG A 44 3.57 12.53 -1.68
CA ARG A 44 4.74 12.49 -0.79
C ARG A 44 5.93 11.90 -1.58
N PRO A 45 7.18 12.10 -1.12
CA PRO A 45 8.35 11.53 -1.76
C PRO A 45 8.21 10.02 -2.03
N GLY A 46 8.30 9.66 -3.30
CA GLY A 46 8.19 8.28 -3.78
C GLY A 46 6.78 7.70 -3.87
N LEU A 47 5.73 8.51 -3.69
CA LEU A 47 4.33 8.11 -3.89
C LEU A 47 3.59 9.11 -4.79
N THR A 48 3.18 8.63 -5.96
CA THR A 48 2.43 9.42 -6.95
C THR A 48 1.05 8.82 -7.20
N ILE A 49 0.04 9.68 -7.32
CA ILE A 49 -1.34 9.34 -7.67
C ILE A 49 -1.70 10.12 -8.94
N PRO A 50 -1.57 9.52 -10.14
CA PRO A 50 -1.70 10.25 -11.41
C PRO A 50 -3.05 10.91 -11.63
N GLY A 51 -4.12 10.29 -11.14
CA GLY A 51 -5.48 10.75 -11.35
C GLY A 51 -6.50 9.65 -11.18
N LYS A 52 -7.74 9.94 -11.58
CA LYS A 52 -8.83 8.97 -11.60
C LYS A 52 -8.75 8.14 -12.87
N ILE A 53 -8.92 6.83 -12.72
CA ILE A 53 -9.13 5.88 -13.81
C ILE A 53 -10.59 5.98 -14.25
N ASP A 54 -10.80 6.13 -15.56
CA ASP A 54 -12.11 6.10 -16.18
C ASP A 54 -12.74 4.71 -16.08
N LYS A 55 -14.03 4.69 -15.77
CA LYS A 55 -14.79 3.46 -15.54
C LYS A 55 -16.22 3.57 -16.06
N MET A 56 -16.80 2.42 -16.42
CA MET A 56 -18.16 2.31 -16.94
C MET A 56 -19.21 2.90 -15.97
N GLY A 57 -19.09 2.63 -14.68
CA GLY A 57 -20.04 3.02 -13.63
C GLY A 57 -19.38 3.26 -12.27
N TYR A 58 -20.18 3.36 -11.21
CA TYR A 58 -19.72 3.64 -9.83
C TYR A 58 -18.80 4.88 -9.74
N LYS A 59 -19.12 5.92 -10.52
CA LYS A 59 -18.29 7.13 -10.70
C LYS A 59 -18.17 8.02 -9.46
N GLY A 60 -19.04 7.82 -8.46
CA GLY A 60 -19.01 8.56 -7.19
C GLY A 60 -17.81 8.22 -6.30
N VAL A 61 -17.18 7.06 -6.50
CA VAL A 61 -16.00 6.63 -5.75
C VAL A 61 -14.79 6.63 -6.68
N ASP A 62 -13.67 7.21 -6.27
CA ASP A 62 -12.47 7.23 -7.10
C ASP A 62 -11.78 5.86 -7.17
N THR A 63 -11.27 5.58 -8.35
CA THR A 63 -10.38 4.45 -8.64
C THR A 63 -9.13 5.10 -9.20
N THR A 64 -7.96 4.83 -8.62
CA THR A 64 -6.71 5.49 -9.00
C THR A 64 -5.59 4.47 -8.98
N GLU A 65 -4.49 4.79 -9.64
CA GLU A 65 -3.20 4.14 -9.40
C GLU A 65 -2.54 4.73 -8.16
N LEU A 66 -1.68 3.94 -7.52
CA LEU A 66 -0.73 4.39 -6.50
C LEU A 66 0.65 3.90 -6.95
N ILE A 67 1.47 4.82 -7.45
CA ILE A 67 2.82 4.51 -7.94
C ILE A 67 3.78 4.72 -6.77
N MET A 68 4.36 3.62 -6.29
CA MET A 68 5.35 3.61 -5.21
C MET A 68 6.72 3.36 -5.84
N ASP A 69 7.44 4.44 -6.12
CA ASP A 69 8.78 4.39 -6.71
C ASP A 69 9.77 5.01 -5.73
N ASP A 70 10.77 4.24 -5.33
CA ASP A 70 11.71 4.57 -4.26
C ASP A 70 11.08 5.04 -2.92
N LEU A 71 9.81 4.68 -2.66
CA LEU A 71 9.10 5.04 -1.41
C LEU A 71 9.83 4.49 -0.18
N ARG A 72 10.23 5.38 0.74
CA ARG A 72 10.79 5.00 2.04
C ARG A 72 9.74 5.10 3.13
N ILE A 73 9.65 4.05 3.95
CA ILE A 73 8.76 3.97 5.10
C ILE A 73 9.51 3.34 6.29
N PRO A 74 9.38 3.89 7.51
CA PRO A 74 10.06 3.36 8.68
C PRO A 74 9.49 1.99 9.08
N ALA A 75 10.33 1.12 9.66
CA ALA A 75 9.94 -0.24 10.07
C ALA A 75 8.76 -0.26 11.06
N ASN A 76 8.57 0.80 11.85
CA ASN A 76 7.43 0.92 12.77
C ASN A 76 6.07 1.11 12.07
N ARG A 77 6.03 1.15 10.74
CA ARG A 77 4.79 1.19 9.94
C ARG A 77 4.26 -0.20 9.58
N VAL A 78 4.93 -1.26 9.99
CA VAL A 78 4.39 -2.62 9.89
C VAL A 78 3.13 -2.73 10.74
N LEU A 79 2.01 -3.09 10.12
CA LEU A 79 0.75 -3.33 10.81
C LEU A 79 0.92 -4.44 11.84
N GLY A 80 0.60 -4.15 13.10
CA GLY A 80 0.78 -5.10 14.20
C GLY A 80 2.23 -5.37 14.60
N GLY A 81 3.21 -4.63 14.05
CA GLY A 81 4.61 -4.66 14.47
C GLY A 81 5.42 -5.90 14.07
N THR A 82 4.82 -6.87 13.38
CA THR A 82 5.47 -8.14 13.02
C THR A 82 5.32 -8.43 11.53
N THR A 83 6.45 -8.69 10.85
CA THR A 83 6.48 -9.06 9.43
C THR A 83 5.87 -10.45 9.18
N GLY A 84 5.49 -10.75 7.93
CA GLY A 84 4.95 -12.06 7.54
C GLY A 84 3.53 -12.37 8.03
N ARG A 85 2.87 -11.38 8.66
CA ARG A 85 1.48 -11.47 9.13
C ARG A 85 0.48 -10.75 8.22
N GLY A 86 0.97 -10.05 7.19
CA GLY A 86 0.18 -9.13 6.38
C GLY A 86 -1.00 -9.77 5.68
N PHE A 87 -0.81 -10.95 5.09
CA PHE A 87 -1.89 -11.65 4.39
C PHE A 87 -3.07 -11.96 5.32
N TYR A 88 -2.79 -12.46 6.53
CA TYR A 88 -3.80 -12.77 7.53
C TYR A 88 -4.46 -11.53 8.16
N GLN A 89 -3.85 -10.36 8.04
CA GLN A 89 -4.43 -9.09 8.50
C GLN A 89 -5.40 -8.49 7.47
N MET A 90 -5.28 -8.87 6.20
CA MET A 90 -6.14 -8.39 5.11
C MET A 90 -7.30 -9.34 4.77
N MET A 91 -7.28 -10.56 5.30
CA MET A 91 -8.31 -11.60 5.13
C MET A 91 -9.24 -11.64 6.34
#